data_AF-A0A8J6TBT5-F1
#
_entry.id   AF-A0A8J6TBT5-F1
#
_cell.length_a   1.000
_cell.length_b   1.000
_cell.length_c   1.000
_cell.angle_alpha   90.00
_cell.angle_beta   90.00
_cell.angle_gamma   90.00
#
_symmetry.space_group_name_H-M   'P 1'
#
loop_
_entity.id
_entity.type
_entity.pdbx_description
1 polymer ?
#
loop_
_entity_poly.entity_id
_entity_poly.type
_entity_poly.pdbx_seq_one_letter_code
_entity_poly.pdbx_strand_id
1 'polypeptide(L)'
;MITDTTFFTNESGYALLDRFKRTLKHIRSRFPESALLKVNKSLVREGKKLRYPKNLRIKMFRIIIDAIKKHKTDIDIALCKEQPEIWKALGLDMKGLKCNCLS
;
A
#
# COMPACT_ATOMS: atom_id res chain seq x y z
N MET A 1 13.75 -20.78 11.00
CA MET A 1 13.90 -20.58 9.54
C MET A 1 12.68 -21.16 8.87
N ILE A 2 11.94 -20.35 8.11
CA ILE A 2 10.87 -20.84 7.23
C ILE A 2 11.29 -20.45 5.81
N THR A 3 11.51 -21.47 4.99
CA THR A 3 12.08 -21.47 3.64
C THR A 3 11.00 -21.43 2.55
N ASP A 4 9.83 -20.85 2.85
CA ASP A 4 8.70 -21.02 1.95
C ASP A 4 8.61 -19.90 0.90
N THR A 5 9.33 -20.13 -0.21
CA THR A 5 9.30 -19.29 -1.42
C THR A 5 8.15 -19.64 -2.38
N THR A 6 7.23 -20.52 -2.00
CA THR A 6 6.06 -20.91 -2.82
C THR A 6 5.09 -19.76 -3.08
N PHE A 7 5.25 -18.62 -2.42
CA PHE A 7 4.44 -17.41 -2.66
C PHE A 7 4.68 -16.74 -4.03
N PHE A 8 5.74 -17.14 -4.74
CA PHE A 8 6.14 -16.61 -6.05
C PHE A 8 6.14 -17.69 -7.14
N THR A 9 5.12 -18.55 -7.18
CA THR A 9 5.03 -19.60 -8.21
C THR A 9 4.77 -19.02 -9.60
N ASN A 10 5.53 -19.62 -10.53
CA ASN A 10 5.55 -19.54 -11.97
C ASN A 10 4.21 -19.28 -12.66
N GLU A 11 4.03 -18.07 -13.19
CA GLU A 11 3.32 -17.88 -14.45
C GLU A 11 4.17 -16.99 -15.36
N SER A 12 4.32 -17.42 -16.61
CA SER A 12 5.18 -16.85 -17.64
C SER A 12 4.71 -15.46 -18.04
N GLY A 13 5.36 -14.40 -17.52
CA GLY A 13 5.15 -13.03 -18.03
C GLY A 13 5.57 -11.83 -17.18
N TYR A 14 6.66 -11.88 -16.39
CA TYR A 14 6.94 -10.78 -15.45
C TYR A 14 8.40 -10.31 -15.37
N ALA A 15 8.76 -9.31 -16.17
CA ALA A 15 9.94 -8.45 -15.93
C ALA A 15 9.83 -7.64 -14.61
N LEU A 16 8.62 -7.48 -14.06
CA LEU A 16 8.36 -6.75 -12.81
C LEU A 16 8.75 -7.54 -11.54
N LEU A 17 8.74 -8.88 -11.61
CA LEU A 17 9.05 -9.77 -10.49
C LEU A 17 10.54 -9.74 -10.13
N ASP A 18 11.39 -9.57 -11.13
CA ASP A 18 12.84 -9.57 -10.97
C ASP A 18 13.33 -8.30 -10.25
N ARG A 19 12.76 -7.14 -10.58
CA ARG A 19 13.10 -5.87 -9.93
C ARG A 19 12.79 -5.86 -8.43
N PHE A 20 11.60 -6.34 -8.03
CA PHE A 20 11.21 -6.35 -6.62
C PHE A 20 12.05 -7.34 -5.79
N LYS A 21 12.34 -8.53 -6.35
CA LYS A 21 13.25 -9.51 -5.71
C LYS A 21 14.66 -8.94 -5.54
N ARG A 22 15.20 -8.24 -6.56
CA ARG A 22 16.49 -7.54 -6.45
C ARG A 22 16.48 -6.46 -5.37
N THR A 23 15.42 -5.64 -5.30
CA THR A 23 15.28 -4.61 -4.27
C THR A 23 15.23 -5.21 -2.87
N LEU A 24 14.44 -6.27 -2.65
CA LEU A 24 14.40 -6.95 -1.35
C LEU A 24 15.74 -7.58 -0.97
N LYS A 25 16.45 -8.18 -1.93
CA LYS A 25 17.81 -8.71 -1.72
C LYS A 25 18.78 -7.60 -1.33
N HIS A 26 18.71 -6.45 -2.01
CA HIS A 26 19.56 -5.30 -1.72
C HIS A 26 19.28 -4.72 -0.32
N ILE A 27 18.01 -4.53 0.05
CA ILE A 27 17.63 -4.03 1.38
C ILE A 27 18.08 -5.01 2.47
N ARG A 28 17.86 -6.32 2.29
CA ARG A 28 18.33 -7.36 3.23
C ARG A 28 19.84 -7.35 3.43
N SER A 29 20.60 -7.17 2.35
CA SER A 29 22.06 -7.11 2.43
C SER A 29 22.56 -5.87 3.18
N ARG A 30 21.87 -4.74 3.09
CA ARG A 30 22.29 -3.50 3.74
C ARG A 30 21.76 -3.35 5.16
N PHE A 31 20.59 -3.90 5.44
CA PHE A 31 19.90 -3.76 6.72
C PHE A 31 19.32 -5.10 7.16
N PRO A 32 20.16 -6.10 7.47
CA PRO A 32 19.72 -7.47 7.77
C PRO A 32 18.74 -7.54 8.95
N GLU A 33 18.96 -6.70 9.97
CA GLU A 33 18.13 -6.67 11.18
C GLU A 33 16.95 -5.70 11.10
N SER A 34 16.67 -5.12 9.93
CA SER A 34 15.60 -4.15 9.78
C SER A 34 14.23 -4.76 10.10
N ALA A 35 13.50 -4.12 11.02
CA ALA A 35 12.12 -4.48 11.33
C ALA A 35 11.20 -4.39 10.10
N LEU A 36 11.53 -3.56 9.11
CA LEU A 36 10.77 -3.40 7.86
C LEU A 36 10.68 -4.70 7.04
N LEU A 37 11.71 -5.55 7.13
CA LEU A 37 11.75 -6.83 6.42
C LEU A 37 10.85 -7.91 7.04
N LYS A 38 10.34 -7.66 8.26
CA LYS A 38 9.52 -8.60 9.03
C LYS A 38 8.00 -8.42 8.80
N VAL A 39 7.58 -7.40 8.04
CA VAL A 39 6.18 -6.91 7.97
C VAL A 39 5.27 -7.66 6.98
N ASN A 40 5.78 -8.60 6.18
CA ASN A 40 5.00 -9.19 5.07
C ASN A 40 3.88 -10.17 5.47
N LYS A 41 3.70 -10.51 6.75
CA LYS A 41 2.80 -11.61 7.16
C LYS A 41 1.30 -11.33 7.03
N SER A 42 0.88 -10.09 6.81
CA SER A 42 -0.55 -9.71 6.85
C SER A 42 -1.05 -8.96 5.61
N LEU A 43 -0.32 -9.01 4.49
CA LEU A 43 -0.74 -8.37 3.24
C LEU A 43 -1.69 -9.26 2.46
N VAL A 44 -2.66 -8.66 1.77
CA VAL A 44 -3.60 -9.33 0.86
C VAL A 44 -3.25 -9.02 -0.59
N ARG A 45 -3.57 -9.96 -1.48
CA ARG A 45 -3.41 -9.77 -2.92
C ARG A 45 -4.64 -9.08 -3.49
N GLU A 46 -4.45 -7.92 -4.10
CA GLU A 46 -5.48 -7.17 -4.82
C GLU A 46 -4.99 -6.92 -6.25
N GLY A 47 -5.51 -7.71 -7.19
CA GLY A 47 -5.00 -7.77 -8.57
C GLY A 47 -3.53 -8.19 -8.60
N LYS A 48 -2.69 -7.39 -9.27
CA LYS A 48 -1.24 -7.63 -9.40
C LYS A 48 -0.40 -7.11 -8.23
N LYS A 49 -1.01 -6.50 -7.21
CA LYS A 49 -0.29 -5.82 -6.11
C LYS A 49 -0.63 -6.44 -4.76
N LEU A 50 0.34 -6.44 -3.85
CA LEU A 50 0.11 -6.68 -2.44
C LEU A 50 -0.30 -5.36 -1.78
N ARG A 51 -1.36 -5.41 -0.99
CA ARG A 51 -1.89 -4.26 -0.24
C ARG A 51 -2.20 -4.69 1.18
N TYR A 52 -2.32 -3.72 2.09
CA TYR A 52 -2.90 -3.99 3.40
C TYR A 52 -4.38 -4.37 3.25
N PRO A 53 -4.90 -5.26 4.11
CA PRO A 53 -6.33 -5.53 4.23
C PRO A 53 -7.17 -4.25 4.23
N LYS A 54 -8.31 -4.27 3.52
CA LYS A 54 -9.18 -3.10 3.35
C LYS A 54 -9.54 -2.42 4.67
N ASN A 55 -9.88 -3.18 5.70
CA ASN A 55 -10.19 -2.67 7.04
C ASN A 55 -9.00 -1.91 7.68
N LEU A 56 -7.78 -2.42 7.52
CA LEU A 56 -6.57 -1.76 8.01
C LEU A 56 -6.28 -0.48 7.25
N ARG A 57 -6.50 -0.46 5.93
CA ARG A 57 -6.35 0.77 5.12
C ARG A 57 -7.34 1.84 5.55
N ILE A 58 -8.62 1.49 5.73
CA ILE A 58 -9.65 2.42 6.24
C ILE A 58 -9.23 2.96 7.62
N LYS A 59 -8.78 2.09 8.54
CA LYS A 59 -8.32 2.51 9.87
C LYS A 59 -7.14 3.48 9.78
N MET A 60 -6.13 3.14 8.99
CA MET A 60 -4.94 3.95 8.80
C MET A 60 -5.27 5.32 8.20
N PHE A 61 -6.05 5.36 7.12
CA PHE A 61 -6.41 6.62 6.47
C PHE A 61 -7.27 7.50 7.37
N ARG A 62 -8.20 6.93 8.13
CA ARG A 62 -9.00 7.70 9.10
C ARG A 62 -8.11 8.40 10.12
N ILE A 63 -7.17 7.70 10.73
CA ILE A 63 -6.22 8.29 11.70
C ILE A 63 -5.47 9.48 11.07
N ILE A 64 -4.99 9.32 9.83
CA ILE A 64 -4.26 10.37 9.12
C ILE A 64 -5.17 11.56 8.79
N ILE A 65 -6.39 11.30 8.28
CA ILE A 65 -7.38 12.32 7.94
C ILE A 65 -7.79 13.11 9.18
N ASP A 66 -8.06 12.43 10.29
CA ASP A 66 -8.46 13.06 11.55
C ASP A 66 -7.33 13.95 12.09
N ALA A 67 -6.07 13.48 11.98
CA ALA A 67 -4.90 14.28 12.35
C ALA A 67 -4.75 15.54 11.49
N ILE A 68 -4.95 15.44 10.16
CA ILE A 68 -4.90 16.60 9.26
C ILE A 68 -6.04 17.58 9.60
N LYS A 69 -7.27 17.07 9.74
CA LYS A 69 -8.47 17.89 9.98
C LYS A 69 -8.45 18.59 11.33
N LYS A 70 -7.72 18.06 12.32
CA LYS A 70 -7.46 18.74 13.59
C LYS A 70 -6.76 20.09 13.42
N HIS A 71 -5.92 20.23 12.39
CA HIS A 71 -5.20 21.48 12.11
C HIS A 71 -5.92 22.37 11.10
N LYS A 72 -6.59 21.79 10.11
CA LYS A 72 -7.38 22.52 9.11
C LYS A 72 -8.56 21.68 8.65
N THR A 73 -9.76 22.11 8.97
CA THR A 73 -11.01 21.37 8.68
C THR A 73 -11.40 21.44 7.21
N ASP A 74 -11.18 22.59 6.57
CA ASP A 74 -11.52 22.87 5.17
C ASP A 74 -10.32 22.60 4.25
N ILE A 75 -9.97 21.33 4.08
CA ILE A 75 -8.92 20.89 3.17
C ILE A 75 -9.40 19.69 2.34
N ASP A 76 -9.19 19.78 1.03
CA ASP A 76 -9.43 18.69 0.09
C ASP A 76 -8.41 17.55 0.32
N ILE A 77 -8.89 16.36 0.66
CA ILE A 77 -8.06 15.17 0.84
C ILE A 77 -8.42 14.13 -0.21
N ALA A 78 -7.41 13.66 -0.96
CA ALA A 78 -7.57 12.65 -1.99
C ALA A 78 -6.72 11.39 -1.71
N LEU A 79 -7.32 10.21 -1.90
CA LEU A 79 -6.64 8.91 -1.78
C LEU A 79 -6.26 8.35 -3.17
N CYS A 80 -5.10 8.75 -3.67
CA CYS A 80 -4.62 8.36 -5.01
C CYS A 80 -4.54 6.84 -5.21
N LYS A 81 -5.05 6.35 -6.35
CA LYS A 81 -5.07 4.93 -6.75
C LYS A 81 -5.74 4.00 -5.73
N GLU A 82 -6.68 4.56 -4.98
CA GLU A 82 -7.48 3.82 -4.00
C GLU A 82 -8.87 3.50 -4.52
N GLN A 83 -9.44 2.38 -4.06
CA GLN A 83 -10.74 1.90 -4.55
C GLN A 83 -11.91 2.74 -4.01
N PRO A 84 -12.97 2.99 -4.80
CA PRO A 84 -14.14 3.78 -4.42
C PRO A 84 -14.77 3.42 -3.06
N GLU A 85 -14.74 2.14 -2.69
CA GLU A 85 -15.34 1.67 -1.45
C GLU A 85 -14.60 2.19 -0.21
N ILE A 86 -13.30 2.46 -0.33
CA ILE A 86 -12.50 3.04 0.76
C ILE A 86 -12.79 4.53 0.90
N TRP A 87 -12.96 5.24 -0.23
CA TRP A 87 -13.40 6.63 -0.23
C TRP A 87 -14.75 6.80 0.47
N LYS A 88 -15.73 5.98 0.07
CA LYS A 88 -17.07 5.97 0.68
C LYS A 88 -17.01 5.65 2.18
N ALA A 89 -16.19 4.69 2.59
CA ALA A 89 -16.04 4.32 4.00
C ALA A 89 -15.42 5.43 4.87
N LEU A 90 -14.73 6.40 4.24
CA LEU A 90 -14.08 7.52 4.92
C LEU A 90 -14.86 8.83 4.76
N GLY A 91 -16.03 8.81 4.11
CA GLY A 91 -16.84 10.00 3.88
C GLY A 91 -16.16 11.04 2.98
N LEU A 92 -15.26 10.61 2.09
CA LEU A 92 -14.59 11.48 1.13
C LEU A 92 -15.43 11.57 -0.15
N ASP A 93 -15.54 12.77 -0.70
CA ASP A 93 -16.14 12.96 -2.02
C ASP A 93 -15.19 12.43 -3.11
N MET A 94 -15.73 11.67 -4.05
CA MET A 94 -15.00 11.16 -5.21
C MET A 94 -15.08 12.10 -6.41
N LYS A 95 -15.96 13.12 -6.36
CA LYS A 95 -16.05 14.14 -7.41
C LYS A 95 -14.83 15.06 -7.32
N GLY A 96 -14.14 15.24 -8.45
CA GLY A 96 -12.98 16.13 -8.52
C GLY A 96 -11.68 15.53 -7.98
N LEU A 97 -11.37 14.27 -8.35
CA LEU A 97 -10.06 13.64 -8.14
C LEU A 97 -8.92 14.51 -8.70
N LYS A 98 -8.42 15.46 -7.91
CA LYS A 98 -7.23 16.28 -8.21
C LYS A 98 -5.98 15.49 -7.85
N CYS A 99 -5.69 14.46 -8.64
CA CYS A 99 -4.42 13.75 -8.47
C CYS A 99 -3.27 14.67 -8.90
N ASN A 100 -2.28 14.87 -8.02
CA ASN A 100 -1.06 15.61 -8.33
C ASN A 100 -0.19 14.98 -9.43
N CYS A 101 -0.59 13.82 -9.99
CA CYS A 101 0.15 13.12 -11.03
C CYS A 101 -0.23 13.54 -12.46
N LEU A 102 -1.12 14.52 -12.63
CA LEU A 102 -1.53 15.08 -13.92
C LEU A 102 -1.24 16.59 -14.03
N SER A 103 -0.33 17.12 -13.21
CA SER A 103 0.24 18.46 -13.40
C SER A 103 1.19 18.48 -14.58
#